data_AF-A0A849EPS7-F1
#
_entry.id   AF-A0A849EPS7-F1
#
_cell.length_a   1.000
_cell.length_b   1.000
_cell.length_c   1.000
_cell.angle_alpha   90.00
_cell.angle_beta   90.00
_cell.angle_gamma   90.00
#
_symmetry.space_group_name_H-M   'P 1'
#
loop_
_entity.id
_entity.type
_entity.pdbx_description
1 polymer ?
#
loop_
_entity_poly.entity_id
_entity_poly.type
_entity_poly.pdbx_seq_one_letter_code
_entity_poly.pdbx_strand_id
1 'polypeptide(L)'
;MGRKGRPSSKGRSLAVALVLSAAMLAAGLILLPGIDAATVGRKVALPLMRLLVVITLGLAVGQTIEAAGWTRALGILGAPLFRFARLGPQCSATFTTAFFSGAAANAMLFDFFQEGKIDRSQLFLTNLANQLPAFFLHLPTTVFIVLPLTGWAGGYYFTITFLAALARFFLVLVVGRLRPKQHAGAGDSVSSARRAAPADGGILQGIKTRLPVRLMGVATYVVPIYTAVALLNMAGLFTWTQQWVA
;
A
#
# COMPACT_ATOMS: atom_id res chain seq x y z
N MET A 1 -27.35 27.13 -11.89
CA MET A 1 -26.75 26.33 -12.99
C MET A 1 -26.03 25.13 -12.39
N GLY A 2 -26.71 23.97 -12.36
CA GLY A 2 -26.19 22.75 -11.74
C GLY A 2 -25.06 22.15 -12.57
N ARG A 3 -23.86 22.03 -11.96
CA ARG A 3 -22.72 21.29 -12.52
C ARG A 3 -23.15 19.82 -12.66
N LYS A 4 -23.56 19.41 -13.88
CA LYS A 4 -23.74 17.99 -14.25
C LYS A 4 -22.45 17.26 -13.89
N GLY A 5 -22.49 16.48 -12.82
CA GLY A 5 -21.37 15.68 -12.35
C GLY A 5 -20.94 14.75 -13.47
N ARG A 6 -19.74 14.96 -14.02
CA ARG A 6 -19.10 13.97 -14.88
C ARG A 6 -19.09 12.66 -14.08
N PRO A 7 -19.57 11.53 -14.64
CA PRO A 7 -19.48 10.25 -13.95
C PRO A 7 -18.01 10.03 -13.58
N SER A 8 -17.78 9.67 -12.31
CA SER A 8 -16.45 9.34 -11.77
C SER A 8 -15.68 8.52 -12.81
N SER A 9 -14.50 8.98 -13.25
CA SER A 9 -13.70 8.33 -14.29
C SER A 9 -13.49 6.84 -14.00
N LYS A 10 -13.39 6.48 -12.71
CA LYS A 10 -13.29 5.10 -12.23
C LYS A 10 -14.52 4.23 -12.54
N GLY A 11 -15.73 4.80 -12.52
CA GLY A 11 -16.96 4.08 -12.86
C GLY A 11 -17.02 3.71 -14.35
N ARG A 12 -16.52 4.59 -15.22
CA ARG A 12 -16.37 4.28 -16.66
C ARG A 12 -15.34 3.17 -16.89
N SER A 13 -14.20 3.23 -16.21
CA SER A 13 -13.17 2.18 -16.32
C SER A 13 -13.68 0.81 -15.86
N LEU A 14 -14.43 0.75 -14.76
CA LEU A 14 -15.05 -0.50 -14.30
C LEU A 14 -16.06 -1.05 -15.32
N ALA A 15 -16.91 -0.18 -15.90
CA ALA A 15 -17.87 -0.60 -16.92
C ALA A 15 -17.16 -1.20 -18.14
N VAL A 16 -16.08 -0.56 -18.62
CA VAL A 16 -15.26 -1.09 -19.71
C VAL A 16 -14.65 -2.44 -19.34
N ALA A 17 -14.11 -2.58 -18.13
CA ALA A 17 -13.53 -3.83 -17.65
C ALA A 17 -14.56 -4.98 -17.58
N LEU A 18 -15.79 -4.68 -17.13
CA LEU A 18 -16.88 -5.65 -17.08
C LEU A 18 -17.34 -6.07 -18.48
N VAL A 19 -17.51 -5.11 -19.40
CA VAL A 19 -17.85 -5.40 -20.80
C VAL A 19 -16.78 -6.24 -21.46
N LEU A 20 -15.50 -5.89 -21.28
CA LEU A 20 -14.38 -6.66 -21.79
C LEU A 20 -14.38 -8.09 -21.24
N SER A 21 -14.57 -8.26 -19.92
CA SER A 21 -14.61 -9.57 -19.29
C SER A 21 -15.80 -10.41 -19.78
N ALA A 22 -16.97 -9.80 -19.97
CA ALA A 22 -18.14 -10.47 -20.53
C ALA A 22 -17.90 -10.89 -21.98
N ALA A 23 -17.29 -10.04 -22.80
CA ALA A 23 -16.91 -10.37 -24.17
C ALA A 23 -15.90 -11.54 -24.22
N MET A 24 -14.92 -11.56 -23.31
CA MET A 24 -13.96 -12.65 -23.19
C MET A 24 -14.62 -13.97 -22.79
N LEU A 25 -15.56 -13.95 -21.84
CA LEU A 25 -16.32 -15.14 -21.46
C LEU A 25 -17.21 -15.66 -22.60
N ALA A 26 -17.88 -14.75 -23.33
CA ALA A 26 -18.67 -15.11 -24.50
C ALA A 26 -17.80 -15.74 -25.60
N ALA A 27 -16.64 -15.14 -25.88
CA ALA A 27 -15.67 -15.69 -26.80
C ALA A 27 -15.19 -17.08 -26.35
N GLY A 28 -14.90 -17.27 -25.06
CA GLY A 28 -14.51 -18.57 -24.50
C GLY A 28 -15.59 -19.65 -24.67
N LEU A 29 -16.86 -19.32 -24.46
CA LEU A 29 -17.98 -20.25 -24.66
C LEU A 29 -18.18 -20.63 -26.14
N ILE A 30 -17.86 -19.73 -27.07
CA ILE A 30 -18.01 -19.97 -28.52
C ILE A 30 -16.80 -20.72 -29.10
N LEU A 31 -15.58 -20.36 -28.68
CA LEU A 31 -14.33 -20.81 -29.29
C LEU A 31 -13.78 -22.11 -28.69
N LEU A 32 -14.13 -22.46 -27.45
CA LEU A 32 -13.55 -23.62 -26.75
C LEU A 32 -14.59 -24.75 -26.62
N PRO A 33 -14.54 -25.76 -27.51
CA PRO A 33 -15.45 -26.90 -27.44
C PRO A 33 -15.23 -27.65 -26.10
N GLY A 34 -16.28 -27.71 -25.28
CA GLY A 34 -16.25 -28.34 -23.95
C GLY A 34 -16.36 -27.38 -22.76
N ILE A 35 -16.37 -26.05 -22.99
CA ILE A 35 -16.68 -25.07 -21.93
C ILE A 35 -18.17 -24.80 -21.92
N ASP A 36 -18.83 -25.28 -20.87
CA ASP A 36 -20.25 -25.02 -20.62
C ASP A 36 -20.47 -23.85 -19.66
N ALA A 37 -21.65 -23.23 -19.69
CA ALA A 37 -21.99 -22.09 -18.84
C ALA A 37 -21.86 -22.43 -17.34
N ALA A 38 -22.18 -23.67 -16.97
CA ALA A 38 -22.00 -24.18 -15.61
C ALA A 38 -20.52 -24.24 -15.19
N THR A 39 -19.62 -24.58 -16.12
CA THR A 39 -18.16 -24.63 -15.86
C THR A 39 -17.59 -23.23 -15.68
N VAL A 40 -18.03 -22.25 -16.48
CA VAL A 40 -17.66 -20.84 -16.31
C VAL A 40 -18.12 -20.31 -14.96
N GLY A 41 -19.37 -20.61 -14.56
CA GLY A 41 -19.90 -20.23 -13.26
C GLY A 41 -19.06 -20.77 -12.10
N ARG A 42 -18.73 -22.07 -12.13
CA ARG A 42 -17.98 -22.74 -11.05
C ARG A 42 -16.50 -22.38 -11.01
N LYS A 43 -15.84 -22.21 -12.16
CA LYS A 43 -14.39 -22.00 -12.24
C LYS A 43 -13.97 -20.52 -12.36
N VAL A 44 -14.87 -19.63 -12.79
CA VAL A 44 -14.59 -18.20 -12.94
C VAL A 44 -15.43 -17.37 -11.98
N ALA A 45 -16.75 -17.41 -12.09
CA ALA A 45 -17.62 -16.49 -11.36
C ALA A 45 -17.58 -16.70 -9.84
N LEU A 46 -17.71 -17.94 -9.36
CA LEU A 46 -17.68 -18.25 -7.92
C LEU A 46 -16.32 -17.90 -7.26
N PRO A 47 -15.16 -18.32 -7.81
CA PRO A 47 -13.87 -17.94 -7.24
C PRO A 47 -13.62 -16.43 -7.26
N LEU A 48 -14.00 -15.76 -8.34
CA LEU A 48 -13.83 -14.31 -8.48
C LEU A 48 -14.72 -13.55 -7.48
N MET A 49 -15.96 -13.96 -7.30
CA MET A 49 -16.85 -13.40 -6.27
C MET A 49 -16.28 -13.62 -4.87
N ARG A 50 -15.83 -14.85 -4.56
CA ARG A 50 -15.19 -15.17 -3.27
C ARG A 50 -13.97 -14.28 -3.03
N LEU A 51 -13.12 -14.12 -4.04
CA LEU A 51 -11.93 -13.28 -3.98
C LEU A 51 -12.28 -11.80 -3.72
N LEU A 52 -13.25 -11.25 -4.44
CA LEU A 52 -13.71 -9.87 -4.23
C LEU A 52 -14.30 -9.67 -2.82
N VAL A 53 -15.04 -10.64 -2.30
CA VAL A 53 -15.56 -10.60 -0.93
C VAL A 53 -14.42 -10.62 0.10
N VAL A 54 -13.43 -11.50 -0.06
CA VAL A 54 -12.27 -11.57 0.83
C VAL A 54 -11.47 -10.26 0.80
N ILE A 55 -11.22 -9.69 -0.38
CA ILE A 55 -10.54 -8.39 -0.53
C ILE A 55 -11.38 -7.27 0.13
N THR A 56 -12.70 -7.30 -0.04
CA THR A 56 -13.60 -6.31 0.58
C THR A 56 -13.52 -6.36 2.11
N LEU A 57 -13.59 -7.56 2.69
CA LEU A 57 -13.47 -7.76 4.12
C LEU A 57 -12.07 -7.35 4.62
N GLY A 58 -11.02 -7.74 3.92
CA GLY A 58 -9.65 -7.35 4.23
C GLY A 58 -9.47 -5.83 4.18
N LEU A 59 -9.98 -5.15 3.15
CA LEU A 59 -9.94 -3.69 3.07
C LEU A 59 -10.73 -3.03 4.19
N ALA A 60 -11.88 -3.58 4.60
CA ALA A 60 -12.63 -3.09 5.76
C ALA A 60 -11.80 -3.18 7.04
N VAL A 61 -11.17 -4.33 7.30
CA VAL A 61 -10.25 -4.53 8.44
C VAL A 61 -9.04 -3.58 8.34
N GLY A 62 -8.49 -3.38 7.14
CA GLY A 62 -7.40 -2.43 6.93
C GLY A 62 -7.80 -1.00 7.28
N GLN A 63 -9.04 -0.59 6.97
CA GLN A 63 -9.57 0.71 7.37
C GLN A 63 -9.80 0.83 8.87
N THR A 64 -10.23 -0.24 9.55
CA THR A 64 -10.39 -0.18 11.02
C THR A 64 -9.04 -0.08 11.73
N ILE A 65 -8.02 -0.83 11.28
CA ILE A 65 -6.65 -0.74 11.81
C ILE A 65 -6.06 0.66 11.58
N GLU A 66 -6.25 1.22 10.38
CA GLU A 66 -5.80 2.57 10.04
C GLU A 66 -6.50 3.62 10.93
N ALA A 67 -7.82 3.52 11.08
CA ALA A 67 -8.62 4.43 11.90
C ALA A 67 -8.34 4.30 13.40
N ALA A 68 -7.91 3.13 13.88
CA ALA A 68 -7.46 2.93 15.26
C ALA A 68 -6.14 3.67 15.58
N GLY A 69 -5.48 4.28 14.58
CA GLY A 69 -4.29 5.08 14.78
C GLY A 69 -3.04 4.25 15.07
N TRP A 70 -2.97 3.02 14.56
CA TRP A 70 -1.83 2.13 14.81
C TRP A 70 -0.48 2.75 14.38
N THR A 71 -0.48 3.53 13.30
CA THR A 71 0.70 4.27 12.80
C THR A 71 1.15 5.35 13.79
N ARG A 72 0.21 5.96 14.53
CA ARG A 72 0.52 6.90 15.61
C ARG A 72 1.24 6.21 16.76
N ALA A 73 0.81 4.99 17.13
CA ALA A 73 1.47 4.22 18.18
C ALA A 73 2.92 3.89 17.80
N LEU A 74 3.18 3.54 16.54
CA LEU A 74 4.54 3.31 16.04
C LEU A 74 5.39 4.59 16.00
N GLY A 75 4.79 5.72 15.65
CA GLY A 75 5.48 7.02 15.59
C GLY A 75 6.07 7.49 16.93
N ILE A 76 5.54 7.01 18.07
CA ILE A 76 6.05 7.30 19.43
C ILE A 76 7.45 6.67 19.62
N LEU A 77 7.75 5.56 18.95
CA LEU A 77 9.06 4.92 19.00
C LEU A 77 10.15 5.72 18.28
N GLY A 78 9.79 6.70 17.45
CA GLY A 78 10.75 7.52 16.72
C GLY A 78 11.74 8.25 17.63
N ALA A 79 11.24 8.93 18.68
CA ALA A 79 12.06 9.72 19.59
C ALA A 79 13.17 8.91 20.29
N PRO A 80 12.89 7.77 20.97
CA PRO A 80 13.95 6.99 21.61
C PRO A 80 14.94 6.40 20.61
N LEU A 81 14.50 5.98 19.42
CA LEU A 81 15.36 5.39 18.38
C LEU A 81 16.31 6.42 17.76
N PHE A 82 15.81 7.60 17.42
CA PHE A 82 16.64 8.68 16.85
C PHE A 82 17.55 9.32 17.89
N ARG A 83 17.16 9.31 19.17
CA ARG A 83 18.06 9.64 20.29
C ARG A 83 19.20 8.64 20.40
N PHE A 84 18.92 7.34 20.29
CA PHE A 84 19.95 6.31 20.26
C PHE A 84 20.92 6.52 19.09
N ALA A 85 20.39 6.76 17.88
CA ALA A 85 21.16 6.99 16.67
C ALA A 85 21.84 8.36 16.58
N ARG A 86 21.70 9.24 17.59
CA ARG A 86 22.29 10.59 17.61
C ARG A 86 21.93 11.46 16.39
N LEU A 87 20.76 11.25 15.80
CA LEU A 87 20.31 11.98 14.60
C LEU A 87 19.60 13.30 14.92
N GLY A 88 19.20 13.52 16.18
CA GLY A 88 18.60 14.77 16.63
C GLY A 88 17.07 14.82 16.54
N PRO A 89 16.44 15.83 17.18
CA PRO A 89 14.99 15.94 17.28
C PRO A 89 14.30 16.28 15.94
N GLN A 90 14.96 17.02 15.05
CA GLN A 90 14.47 17.37 13.71
C GLN A 90 14.21 16.10 12.88
N CYS A 91 15.23 15.23 12.81
CA CYS A 91 15.14 13.94 12.13
C CYS A 91 14.06 13.02 12.74
N SER A 92 13.92 13.04 14.07
CA SER A 92 12.85 12.29 14.74
C SER A 92 11.46 12.81 14.37
N ALA A 93 11.27 14.14 14.31
CA ALA A 93 9.98 14.73 13.95
C ALA A 93 9.60 14.38 12.51
N THR A 94 10.56 14.41 11.58
CA THR A 94 10.37 13.92 10.22
C THR A 94 9.94 12.45 10.19
N PHE A 95 10.64 11.58 10.93
CA PHE A 95 10.33 10.15 10.98
C PHE A 95 8.94 9.86 11.54
N THR A 96 8.55 10.54 12.63
CA THR A 96 7.18 10.45 13.17
C THR A 96 6.16 10.96 12.14
N THR A 97 6.46 12.04 11.42
CA THR A 97 5.58 12.58 10.37
C THR A 97 5.37 11.59 9.22
N ALA A 98 6.38 10.79 8.88
CA ALA A 98 6.33 9.84 7.77
C ALA A 98 5.30 8.71 7.98
N PHE A 99 4.89 8.44 9.24
CA PHE A 99 3.79 7.51 9.55
C PHE A 99 2.40 8.04 9.17
N PHE A 100 2.28 9.36 8.98
CA PHE A 100 1.02 10.03 8.62
C PHE A 100 1.05 10.50 7.17
N SER A 101 2.17 11.06 6.73
CA SER A 101 2.35 11.59 5.39
C SER A 101 3.81 11.59 4.98
N GLY A 102 4.16 10.73 4.04
CA GLY A 102 5.50 10.72 3.44
C GLY A 102 5.84 12.04 2.73
N ALA A 103 4.87 12.69 2.09
CA ALA A 103 5.08 13.97 1.43
C ALA A 103 5.41 15.09 2.43
N ALA A 104 4.67 15.17 3.55
CA ALA A 104 4.93 16.15 4.60
C ALA A 104 6.27 15.90 5.30
N ALA A 105 6.62 14.62 5.53
CA ALA A 105 7.91 14.25 6.08
C ALA A 105 9.06 14.69 5.15
N ASN A 106 8.98 14.39 3.85
CA ASN A 106 10.03 14.77 2.91
C ASN A 106 10.19 16.30 2.78
N ALA A 107 9.07 17.04 2.77
CA ALA A 107 9.12 18.50 2.78
C ALA A 107 9.79 19.03 4.06
N MET A 108 9.35 18.57 5.24
CA MET A 108 9.94 18.94 6.53
C MET A 108 11.43 18.62 6.60
N LEU A 109 11.84 17.45 6.07
CA LEU A 109 13.24 17.04 6.05
C LEU A 109 14.10 17.96 5.17
N PHE A 110 13.57 18.33 4.01
CA PHE A 110 14.23 19.24 3.09
C PHE A 110 14.33 20.66 3.67
N ASP A 111 13.28 21.14 4.32
CA ASP A 111 13.27 22.45 4.99
C ASP A 111 14.32 22.51 6.09
N PHE A 112 14.42 21.48 6.94
CA PHE A 112 15.46 21.41 7.97
C PHE A 112 16.88 21.40 7.40
N PHE A 113 17.07 20.80 6.23
CA PHE A 113 18.37 20.80 5.55
C PHE A 113 18.70 22.19 4.97
N GLN A 114 17.73 22.83 4.31
CA GLN A 114 17.87 24.19 3.76
C GLN A 114 18.14 25.23 4.85
N GLU A 115 17.51 25.08 6.01
CA GLU A 115 17.70 25.95 7.18
C GLU A 115 18.99 25.67 7.95
N GLY A 116 19.84 24.72 7.50
CA GLY A 116 21.09 24.35 8.18
C GLY A 116 20.88 23.68 9.55
N LYS A 117 19.66 23.22 9.85
CA LYS A 117 19.32 22.52 11.12
C LYS A 117 19.77 21.07 11.12
N ILE A 118 19.98 20.48 9.94
CA ILE A 118 20.55 19.14 9.77
C ILE A 118 21.64 19.13 8.70
N ASP A 119 22.61 18.24 8.86
CA ASP A 119 23.65 18.02 7.85
C ASP A 119 23.21 17.08 6.71
N ARG A 120 24.01 17.01 5.65
CA ARG A 120 23.72 16.18 4.46
C ARG A 120 23.59 14.69 4.76
N SER A 121 24.32 14.19 5.76
CA SER A 121 24.26 12.79 6.13
C SER A 121 23.08 12.49 7.06
N GLN A 122 22.71 13.41 7.95
CA GLN A 122 21.44 13.35 8.69
C GLN A 122 20.24 13.35 7.73
N LEU A 123 20.28 14.17 6.68
CA LEU A 123 19.30 14.16 5.59
C LEU A 123 19.22 12.76 4.94
N PHE A 124 20.35 12.20 4.52
CA PHE A 124 20.37 10.89 3.85
C PHE A 124 19.90 9.74 4.76
N LEU A 125 20.43 9.68 5.99
CA LEU A 125 20.07 8.65 6.97
C LEU A 125 18.59 8.73 7.35
N THR A 126 18.07 9.93 7.59
CA THR A 126 16.65 10.11 7.92
C THR A 126 15.75 9.75 6.74
N ASN A 127 16.11 10.14 5.52
CA ASN A 127 15.38 9.74 4.33
C ASN A 127 15.34 8.21 4.16
N LEU A 128 16.46 7.53 4.41
CA LEU A 128 16.52 6.07 4.36
C LEU A 128 15.68 5.43 5.48
N ALA A 129 15.71 5.99 6.68
CA ALA A 129 14.87 5.54 7.80
C ALA A 129 13.37 5.73 7.52
N ASN A 130 12.97 6.80 6.84
CA ASN A 130 11.57 7.11 6.52
C ASN A 130 10.89 6.07 5.61
N GLN A 131 11.65 5.18 4.98
CA GLN A 131 11.10 4.06 4.20
C GLN A 131 10.32 3.07 5.07
N LEU A 132 10.70 2.89 6.34
CA LEU A 132 10.01 1.99 7.27
C LEU A 132 8.59 2.51 7.60
N PRO A 133 8.39 3.78 8.02
CA PRO A 133 7.07 4.37 8.14
C PRO A 133 6.23 4.29 6.87
N ALA A 134 6.83 4.55 5.71
CA ALA A 134 6.14 4.48 4.42
C ALA A 134 5.60 3.07 4.12
N PHE A 135 6.36 2.02 4.46
CA PHE A 135 5.89 0.64 4.37
C PHE A 135 4.61 0.42 5.18
N PHE A 136 4.59 0.89 6.43
CA PHE A 136 3.42 0.76 7.31
C PHE A 136 2.20 1.57 6.86
N LEU A 137 2.41 2.74 6.24
CA LEU A 137 1.32 3.57 5.71
C LEU A 137 0.56 2.84 4.58
N HIS A 138 1.27 2.08 3.76
CA HIS A 138 0.67 1.31 2.66
C HIS A 138 0.29 -0.13 3.05
N LEU A 139 0.78 -0.63 4.18
CA LEU A 139 0.64 -2.03 4.59
C LEU A 139 -0.81 -2.51 4.67
N PRO A 140 -1.76 -1.82 5.36
CA PRO A 140 -3.13 -2.30 5.46
C PRO A 140 -3.74 -2.50 4.08
N THR A 141 -3.60 -1.51 3.19
CA THR A 141 -4.18 -1.61 1.86
C THR A 141 -3.53 -2.66 0.97
N THR A 142 -2.22 -2.83 1.07
CA THR A 142 -1.48 -3.72 0.16
C THR A 142 -1.59 -5.17 0.57
N VAL A 143 -1.43 -5.50 1.85
CA VAL A 143 -1.52 -6.87 2.36
C VAL A 143 -2.91 -7.46 2.10
N PHE A 144 -3.96 -6.70 2.39
CA PHE A 144 -5.33 -7.20 2.22
C PHE A 144 -5.80 -7.32 0.76
N ILE A 145 -5.06 -6.76 -0.20
CA ILE A 145 -5.29 -6.98 -1.63
C ILE A 145 -4.42 -8.13 -2.14
N VAL A 146 -3.12 -8.11 -1.83
CA VAL A 146 -2.14 -9.04 -2.40
C VAL A 146 -2.28 -10.44 -1.79
N LEU A 147 -2.53 -10.55 -0.48
CA LEU A 147 -2.58 -11.86 0.19
C LEU A 147 -3.73 -12.74 -0.33
N PRO A 148 -4.96 -12.23 -0.54
CA PRO A 148 -6.02 -13.02 -1.18
C PRO A 148 -5.72 -13.40 -2.64
N LEU A 149 -4.97 -12.56 -3.36
CA LEU A 149 -4.63 -12.80 -4.78
C LEU A 149 -3.52 -13.83 -4.96
N THR A 150 -2.55 -13.85 -4.05
CA THR A 150 -1.28 -14.60 -4.22
C THR A 150 -1.07 -15.69 -3.16
N GLY A 151 -1.91 -15.73 -2.13
CA GLY A 151 -1.79 -16.68 -1.03
C GLY A 151 -0.46 -16.54 -0.28
N TRP A 152 0.16 -17.67 0.03
CA TRP A 152 1.43 -17.74 0.77
C TRP A 152 2.59 -17.03 0.09
N ALA A 153 2.62 -16.96 -1.25
CA ALA A 153 3.65 -16.24 -1.99
C ALA A 153 3.66 -14.74 -1.62
N GLY A 154 2.47 -14.13 -1.49
CA GLY A 154 2.33 -12.76 -1.01
C GLY A 154 2.82 -12.61 0.43
N GLY A 155 2.52 -13.59 1.29
CA GLY A 155 3.03 -13.65 2.66
C GLY A 155 4.56 -13.58 2.71
N TYR A 156 5.23 -14.46 1.96
CA TYR A 156 6.69 -14.45 1.86
C TYR A 156 7.24 -13.14 1.32
N TYR A 157 6.62 -12.58 0.27
CA TYR A 157 7.01 -11.28 -0.29
C TYR A 157 6.96 -10.17 0.77
N PHE A 158 5.87 -10.07 1.55
CA PHE A 158 5.76 -9.05 2.59
C PHE A 158 6.73 -9.28 3.75
N THR A 159 6.91 -10.53 4.17
CA THR A 159 7.86 -10.85 5.25
C THR A 159 9.29 -10.49 4.85
N ILE A 160 9.73 -10.87 3.65
CA ILE A 160 11.08 -10.54 3.15
C ILE A 160 11.22 -9.02 2.98
N THR A 161 10.22 -8.35 2.41
CA THR A 161 10.24 -6.89 2.23
C THR A 161 10.30 -6.16 3.57
N PHE A 162 9.54 -6.63 4.55
CA PHE A 162 9.53 -6.08 5.91
C PHE A 162 10.86 -6.28 6.61
N LEU A 163 11.43 -7.50 6.55
CA LEU A 163 12.75 -7.78 7.10
C LEU A 163 13.83 -6.93 6.46
N ALA A 164 13.77 -6.72 5.15
CA ALA A 164 14.70 -5.83 4.45
C ALA A 164 14.54 -4.36 4.89
N ALA A 165 13.29 -3.89 5.10
CA ALA A 165 13.03 -2.56 5.62
C ALA A 165 13.55 -2.38 7.06
N LEU A 166 13.34 -3.38 7.92
CA LEU A 166 13.89 -3.42 9.28
C LEU A 166 15.43 -3.41 9.24
N ALA A 167 16.05 -4.26 8.43
CA ALA A 167 17.50 -4.33 8.31
C ALA A 167 18.11 -2.99 7.89
N ARG A 168 17.53 -2.31 6.88
CA ARG A 168 17.95 -0.96 6.47
C ARG A 168 17.81 0.04 7.61
N PHE A 169 16.67 0.01 8.31
CA PHE A 169 16.42 0.92 9.43
C PHE A 169 17.41 0.69 10.59
N PHE A 170 17.66 -0.57 10.97
CA PHE A 170 18.67 -0.91 11.96
C PHE A 170 20.07 -0.45 11.54
N LEU A 171 20.44 -0.64 10.27
CA LEU A 171 21.71 -0.16 9.75
C LEU A 171 21.82 1.35 9.85
N VAL A 172 20.75 2.10 9.56
CA VAL A 172 20.70 3.55 9.78
C VAL A 172 20.94 3.92 11.24
N LEU A 173 20.30 3.23 12.18
CA LEU A 173 20.48 3.52 13.61
C LEU A 173 21.91 3.24 14.09
N VAL A 174 22.51 2.12 13.65
CA VAL A 174 23.89 1.76 13.98
C VAL A 174 24.86 2.75 13.36
N VAL A 175 24.73 3.06 12.07
CA VAL A 175 25.57 4.06 11.39
C VAL A 175 25.42 5.41 12.07
N GLY A 176 24.21 5.87 12.36
CA GLY A 176 23.99 7.12 13.10
C GLY A 176 24.71 7.14 14.46
N ARG A 177 24.65 6.04 15.20
CA ARG A 177 25.31 5.92 16.51
C ARG A 177 26.83 5.98 16.42
N LEU A 178 27.41 5.30 15.45
CA LEU A 178 28.86 5.19 15.24
C LEU A 178 29.47 6.48 14.67
N ARG A 179 28.65 7.33 14.05
CA ARG A 179 29.12 8.60 13.51
C ARG A 179 29.61 9.55 14.62
N PRO A 180 30.63 10.38 14.32
CA PRO A 180 31.08 11.44 15.22
C PRO A 180 29.91 12.36 15.56
N LYS A 181 29.88 12.89 16.79
CA LYS A 181 28.90 13.92 17.16
C LYS A 181 29.15 15.17 16.32
N GLN A 182 28.34 15.38 15.28
CA GLN A 182 28.33 16.63 14.55
C GLN A 182 27.41 17.60 15.29
N HIS A 183 27.95 18.75 15.67
CA HIS A 183 27.16 19.85 16.22
C HIS A 183 26.38 20.50 15.08
N ALA A 184 25.25 19.91 14.68
CA ALA A 184 24.22 20.65 13.98
C ALA A 184 23.60 21.63 14.98
N GLY A 185 23.47 22.89 14.60
CA GLY A 185 23.28 24.03 15.49
C GLY A 185 22.28 23.77 16.63
N ALA A 186 22.69 24.12 17.85
CA ALA A 186 21.81 24.30 18.98
C ALA A 186 20.86 25.48 18.69
N GLY A 187 19.84 25.22 17.87
CA GLY A 187 18.69 26.08 17.69
C GLY A 187 17.55 25.51 18.52
N ASP A 188 16.98 26.39 19.33
CA ASP A 188 16.00 26.14 20.39
C ASP A 188 14.94 25.08 20.13
N SER A 189 14.45 24.55 21.27
CA SER A 189 13.23 23.77 21.44
C SER A 189 12.28 23.84 20.26
N VAL A 190 11.94 22.68 19.69
CA VAL A 190 10.94 22.51 18.63
C VAL A 190 9.67 23.30 19.01
N SER A 191 9.60 24.53 18.52
CA SER A 191 8.41 25.35 18.45
C SER A 191 7.42 24.53 17.64
N SER A 192 6.50 23.91 18.37
CA SER A 192 5.25 23.29 17.93
C SER A 192 5.15 23.12 16.42
N ALA A 193 5.87 22.12 15.88
CA ALA A 193 5.65 21.64 14.53
C ALA A 193 4.15 21.36 14.41
N ARG A 194 3.50 22.13 13.54
CA ARG A 194 2.07 22.18 13.31
C ARG A 194 1.54 20.75 13.30
N ARG A 195 0.90 20.34 14.40
CA ARG A 195 0.20 19.07 14.49
C ARG A 195 -0.81 19.08 13.35
N ALA A 196 -0.54 18.33 12.28
CA ALA A 196 -1.56 18.03 11.30
C ALA A 196 -2.66 17.30 12.07
N ALA A 197 -3.76 18.00 12.34
CA ALA A 197 -4.90 17.43 13.00
C ALA A 197 -5.39 16.22 12.18
N PRO A 198 -5.73 15.09 12.82
CA PRO A 198 -6.29 13.96 12.10
C PRO A 198 -7.64 14.36 11.50
N ALA A 199 -7.93 13.85 10.31
CA ALA A 199 -9.30 13.84 9.81
C ALA A 199 -10.10 12.83 10.63
N ASP A 200 -10.74 13.31 11.70
CA ASP A 200 -11.75 12.60 12.47
C ASP A 200 -13.02 12.45 11.62
N GLY A 201 -12.95 11.57 10.63
CA GLY A 201 -14.12 11.01 9.98
C GLY A 201 -14.35 9.63 10.59
N GLY A 202 -15.43 9.48 11.36
CA GLY A 202 -15.73 8.23 12.07
C GLY A 202 -15.55 6.97 11.21
N ILE A 203 -15.13 5.87 11.84
CA ILE A 203 -14.78 4.58 11.20
C ILE A 203 -15.80 4.17 10.14
N LEU A 204 -17.10 4.29 10.45
CA LEU A 204 -18.19 3.98 9.51
C LEU A 204 -18.24 4.89 8.28
N GLN A 205 -17.93 6.18 8.43
CA GLN A 205 -17.94 7.13 7.32
C GLN A 205 -16.72 6.96 6.42
N GLY A 206 -15.56 6.59 6.99
CA GLY A 206 -14.37 6.19 6.23
C GLY A 206 -14.61 4.94 5.38
N ILE A 207 -15.24 3.91 5.97
CA ILE A 207 -15.61 2.68 5.26
C ILE A 207 -16.60 2.99 4.13
N LYS A 208 -17.67 3.73 4.40
CA LYS A 208 -18.73 4.02 3.42
C LYS A 208 -18.23 4.84 2.22
N THR A 209 -17.22 5.69 2.41
CA THR A 209 -16.73 6.60 1.36
C THR A 209 -15.51 6.07 0.59
N ARG A 210 -14.57 5.39 1.26
CA ARG A 210 -13.29 4.98 0.64
C ARG A 210 -13.29 3.55 0.13
N LEU A 211 -14.00 2.64 0.80
CA LEU A 211 -14.05 1.23 0.44
C LEU A 211 -14.62 1.01 -0.98
N PRO A 212 -15.78 1.57 -1.38
CA PRO A 212 -16.32 1.31 -2.72
C PRO A 212 -15.37 1.81 -3.81
N VAL A 213 -14.73 2.97 -3.61
CA VAL A 213 -13.77 3.51 -4.58
C VAL A 213 -12.54 2.61 -4.76
N ARG A 214 -12.05 2.00 -3.67
CA ARG A 214 -10.92 1.05 -3.72
C ARG A 214 -11.34 -0.27 -4.35
N LEU A 215 -12.51 -0.79 -3.98
CA LEU A 215 -13.06 -2.01 -4.56
C LEU A 215 -13.29 -1.88 -6.07
N MET A 216 -13.83 -0.75 -6.53
CA MET A 216 -13.96 -0.46 -7.97
C MET A 216 -12.61 -0.46 -8.68
N GLY A 217 -11.58 0.13 -8.06
CA GLY A 217 -10.21 0.12 -8.60
C GLY A 217 -9.65 -1.30 -8.70
N VAL A 218 -9.77 -2.10 -7.66
CA VAL A 218 -9.34 -3.51 -7.66
C VAL A 218 -10.09 -4.31 -8.71
N ALA A 219 -11.43 -4.22 -8.74
CA ALA A 219 -12.27 -4.96 -9.68
C ALA A 219 -11.95 -4.61 -11.14
N THR A 220 -11.61 -3.34 -11.43
CA THR A 220 -11.24 -2.89 -12.78
C THR A 220 -10.05 -3.67 -13.35
N TYR A 221 -9.10 -4.10 -12.51
CA TYR A 221 -7.94 -4.88 -12.95
C TYR A 221 -8.11 -6.38 -12.70
N VAL A 222 -8.56 -6.76 -11.51
CA VAL A 222 -8.65 -8.17 -11.11
C VAL A 222 -9.64 -8.94 -11.97
N VAL A 223 -10.80 -8.35 -12.29
CA VAL A 223 -11.84 -9.07 -13.05
C VAL A 223 -11.40 -9.45 -14.46
N PRO A 224 -10.90 -8.52 -15.31
CA PRO A 224 -10.48 -8.88 -16.66
C PRO A 224 -9.22 -9.76 -16.65
N ILE A 225 -8.24 -9.50 -15.78
CA ILE A 225 -7.01 -10.29 -15.71
C ILE A 225 -7.32 -11.72 -15.24
N TYR A 226 -8.11 -11.89 -14.18
CA TYR A 226 -8.50 -13.22 -13.69
C TYR A 226 -9.29 -13.98 -14.74
N THR A 227 -10.23 -13.32 -15.42
CA THR A 227 -11.02 -13.92 -16.50
C THR A 227 -10.12 -14.39 -17.64
N ALA A 228 -9.16 -13.56 -18.06
CA ALA A 228 -8.18 -13.91 -19.09
C ALA A 228 -7.37 -15.15 -18.71
N VAL A 229 -6.76 -15.13 -17.53
CA VAL A 229 -5.92 -16.22 -17.03
C VAL A 229 -6.74 -17.50 -16.86
N ALA A 230 -7.96 -17.40 -16.36
CA ALA A 230 -8.85 -18.55 -16.20
C ALA A 230 -9.21 -19.19 -17.56
N LEU A 231 -9.52 -18.38 -18.57
CA LEU A 231 -9.78 -18.89 -19.92
C LEU A 231 -8.55 -19.53 -20.55
N LEU A 232 -7.37 -18.91 -20.42
CA LEU A 232 -6.10 -19.49 -20.89
C LEU A 232 -5.80 -20.82 -20.20
N ASN A 233 -6.09 -20.92 -18.89
CA ASN A 233 -5.94 -22.16 -18.14
C ASN A 233 -6.92 -23.25 -18.61
N MET A 234 -8.17 -22.88 -18.88
CA MET A 234 -9.15 -23.81 -19.45
C MET A 234 -8.80 -24.26 -20.87
N ALA A 235 -8.15 -23.39 -21.65
CA ALA A 235 -7.63 -23.71 -22.98
C ALA A 235 -6.38 -24.62 -22.94
N GLY A 236 -5.85 -24.98 -21.76
CA GLY A 236 -4.71 -25.88 -21.63
C GLY A 236 -3.34 -25.22 -21.90
N LEU A 237 -3.27 -23.88 -21.94
CA LEU A 237 -2.04 -23.16 -22.26
C LEU A 237 -0.94 -23.42 -21.22
N PHE A 238 -1.27 -23.43 -19.92
CA PHE A 238 -0.28 -23.68 -18.86
C PHE A 238 0.22 -25.12 -18.83
N THR A 239 -0.65 -26.09 -19.14
CA THR A 239 -0.24 -27.50 -19.27
C THR A 239 0.70 -27.69 -20.46
N TRP A 240 0.45 -26.99 -21.57
CA TRP A 240 1.36 -27.00 -22.72
C TRP A 240 2.73 -26.42 -22.38
N THR A 241 2.79 -25.28 -21.67
CA THR A 241 4.09 -24.71 -21.25
C THR A 241 4.83 -25.59 -20.26
N GLN A 242 4.13 -26.28 -19.37
CA GLN A 242 4.75 -27.18 -18.39
C GLN A 242 5.40 -28.39 -19.07
N GLN A 243 4.79 -28.92 -20.13
CA GLN A 243 5.36 -30.00 -20.93
C GLN A 243 6.56 -29.55 -21.78
N TRP A 244 6.61 -28.28 -22.18
CA TRP A 244 7.70 -27.75 -22.98
C TRP A 244 8.97 -27.40 -22.18
N VAL A 245 8.81 -27.05 -20.90
CA VAL A 245 9.91 -26.69 -20.00
C VAL A 245 10.50 -27.90 -19.25
N ALA A 246 9.74 -28.99 -19.12
CA ALA A 246 10.19 -30.25 -18.54
C ALA A 246 11.08 -31.04 -19.51
#